data_AF-A0A2N2LC75-F1
#
_entry.id   AF-A0A2N2LC75-F1
#
_cell.length_a   1.000
_cell.length_b   1.000
_cell.length_c   1.000
_cell.angle_alpha   90.00
_cell.angle_beta   90.00
_cell.angle_gamma   90.00
#
_symmetry.space_group_name_H-M   'P 1'
#
loop_
_entity.id
_entity.type
_entity.pdbx_description
1 polymer ?
#
loop_
_entity_poly.entity_id
_entity_poly.type
_entity_poly.pdbx_seq_one_letter_code
_entity_poly.pdbx_strand_id
1 'polypeptide(L)'
;MKFVDILKDIESMAGLDIQSITPGSSISIVSIDYDNKRIILTSSSGKFRSRPFSELEKLWVALSNSQAIHVDSVLLGSGSSRNQPETILANLPYIEWFKYKGKKHLSLVLGNPHRIGTLKKMDILDAERLKTELDSIDNQEQARSINNTTAIVVCSNIKHLSRYFEALSGRCCIALGEGLYQIANDNTNMLIVNKVLVPIVVQEGVYSVFDSKLEHSDSIPFALYNAVFTFHQEEGLKFFTRHHTNTSSIRYLEV
;
A
#
# COMPACT_ATOMS: atom_id res chain seq x y z
N MET A 1 -10.53 15.28 -16.70
CA MET A 1 -11.95 15.04 -16.42
C MET A 1 -12.22 15.44 -14.98
N LYS A 2 -13.24 16.26 -14.72
CA LYS A 2 -13.58 16.71 -13.36
C LYS A 2 -14.50 15.69 -12.71
N PHE A 3 -14.56 15.66 -11.38
CA PHE A 3 -15.42 14.72 -10.66
C PHE A 3 -16.92 14.84 -11.05
N VAL A 4 -17.39 16.03 -11.39
CA VAL A 4 -18.76 16.24 -11.90
C VAL A 4 -19.04 15.50 -13.21
N ASP A 5 -18.04 15.31 -14.06
CA ASP A 5 -18.20 14.57 -15.32
C ASP A 5 -18.39 13.07 -15.00
N ILE A 6 -17.65 12.58 -13.99
CA ILE A 6 -17.79 11.21 -13.46
C ILE A 6 -19.20 10.98 -12.91
N LEU A 7 -19.75 11.94 -12.17
CA LEU A 7 -21.11 11.82 -11.64
C LEU A 7 -22.16 11.69 -12.75
N LYS A 8 -21.98 12.39 -13.88
CA LYS A 8 -22.86 12.24 -15.05
C LYS A 8 -22.73 10.85 -15.69
N ASP A 9 -21.51 10.33 -15.80
CA ASP A 9 -21.29 8.97 -16.29
C ASP A 9 -21.95 7.94 -15.35
N ILE A 10 -21.80 8.11 -14.03
CA ILE A 10 -22.45 7.26 -13.03
C ILE A 10 -23.98 7.36 -13.13
N GLU A 11 -24.52 8.56 -13.31
CA GLU A 11 -25.96 8.79 -13.51
C GLU A 11 -26.47 8.06 -14.75
N SER A 12 -25.69 8.03 -15.84
CA SER A 12 -26.05 7.30 -17.05
C SER A 12 -26.05 5.77 -16.89
N MET A 13 -25.45 5.25 -15.81
CA MET A 13 -25.56 3.83 -15.43
C MET A 13 -26.83 3.52 -14.60
N ALA A 14 -27.64 4.52 -14.26
CA ALA A 14 -28.87 4.29 -13.50
C ALA A 14 -29.81 3.32 -14.23
N GLY A 15 -30.37 2.37 -13.48
CA GLY A 15 -31.21 1.29 -14.02
C GLY A 15 -30.45 0.12 -14.65
N LEU A 16 -29.11 0.18 -14.75
CA LEU A 16 -28.28 -0.98 -15.15
C LEU A 16 -27.93 -1.83 -13.92
N ASP A 17 -27.88 -3.15 -14.12
CA ASP A 17 -27.26 -4.06 -13.14
C ASP A 17 -25.76 -4.13 -13.41
N ILE A 18 -24.98 -3.43 -12.58
CA ILE A 18 -23.54 -3.30 -12.75
C ILE A 18 -22.80 -4.40 -12.00
N GLN A 19 -21.82 -4.99 -12.68
CA GLN A 19 -21.16 -6.20 -12.22
C GLN A 19 -20.05 -5.88 -11.23
N SER A 20 -20.10 -6.54 -10.06
CA SER A 20 -19.01 -6.48 -9.08
C SER A 20 -17.84 -7.36 -9.52
N ILE A 21 -16.60 -6.92 -9.24
CA ILE A 21 -15.40 -7.74 -9.46
C ILE A 21 -15.45 -9.03 -8.64
N THR A 22 -15.99 -8.95 -7.41
CA THR A 22 -16.32 -10.14 -6.62
C THR A 22 -17.66 -10.70 -7.08
N PRO A 23 -17.74 -11.99 -7.50
CA PRO A 23 -18.99 -12.60 -7.90
C PRO A 23 -20.09 -12.51 -6.83
N GLY A 24 -21.35 -12.36 -7.26
CA GLY A 24 -22.53 -12.39 -6.38
C GLY A 24 -22.82 -11.09 -5.61
N SER A 25 -22.06 -10.01 -5.86
CA SER A 25 -22.23 -8.72 -5.17
C SER A 25 -22.55 -7.56 -6.12
N SER A 26 -23.19 -7.85 -7.25
CA SER A 26 -23.69 -6.83 -8.18
C SER A 26 -24.71 -5.91 -7.51
N ILE A 27 -24.78 -4.69 -8.01
CA ILE A 27 -25.64 -3.62 -7.51
C ILE A 27 -26.26 -2.88 -8.69
N SER A 28 -27.35 -2.17 -8.45
CA SER A 28 -27.90 -1.23 -9.44
C SER A 28 -27.91 0.17 -8.87
N ILE A 29 -27.56 1.15 -9.72
CA ILE A 29 -27.69 2.57 -9.38
C ILE A 29 -29.15 2.96 -9.57
N VAL A 30 -29.77 3.50 -8.52
CA VAL A 30 -31.17 3.93 -8.52
C VAL A 30 -31.25 5.39 -8.97
N SER A 31 -30.46 6.25 -8.33
CA SER A 31 -30.44 7.68 -8.62
C SER A 31 -29.22 8.36 -7.99
N ILE A 32 -28.95 9.59 -8.45
CA ILE A 32 -27.99 10.50 -7.85
C ILE A 32 -28.76 11.58 -7.09
N ASP A 33 -28.49 11.68 -5.79
CA ASP A 33 -29.01 12.74 -4.92
C ASP A 33 -27.95 13.83 -4.81
N TYR A 34 -28.04 14.84 -5.68
CA TYR A 34 -27.10 15.95 -5.71
C TYR A 34 -27.22 16.87 -4.49
N ASP A 35 -28.42 17.01 -3.92
CA ASP A 35 -28.68 17.86 -2.76
C ASP A 35 -27.97 17.33 -1.51
N ASN A 36 -28.10 16.03 -1.25
CA ASN A 36 -27.43 15.37 -0.13
C ASN A 36 -26.05 14.81 -0.48
N LYS A 37 -25.59 14.98 -1.73
CA LYS A 37 -24.33 14.47 -2.27
C LYS A 37 -24.15 12.97 -2.07
N ARG A 38 -25.16 12.18 -2.44
CA ARG A 38 -25.15 10.72 -2.30
C ARG A 38 -25.58 10.00 -3.58
N ILE A 39 -25.06 8.80 -3.75
CA ILE A 39 -25.49 7.85 -4.77
C ILE A 39 -26.40 6.83 -4.10
N ILE A 40 -27.60 6.66 -4.62
CA ILE A 40 -28.58 5.70 -4.12
C ILE A 40 -28.46 4.42 -4.91
N LEU A 41 -28.29 3.31 -4.20
CA LEU A 41 -28.02 1.98 -4.74
C LEU A 41 -29.04 0.98 -4.24
N THR A 42 -29.23 -0.09 -4.98
CA THR A 42 -29.89 -1.30 -4.51
C THR A 42 -28.99 -2.51 -4.72
N SER A 43 -29.00 -3.45 -3.78
CA SER A 43 -28.36 -4.75 -3.97
C SER A 43 -29.27 -5.71 -4.72
N SER A 44 -28.72 -6.83 -5.18
CA SER A 44 -29.49 -7.95 -5.75
C SER A 44 -30.63 -8.47 -4.85
N SER A 45 -30.54 -8.25 -3.53
CA SER A 45 -31.61 -8.55 -2.56
C SER A 45 -32.69 -7.47 -2.44
N GLY A 46 -32.64 -6.39 -3.22
CA GLY A 46 -33.59 -5.27 -3.20
C GLY A 46 -33.38 -4.27 -2.05
N LYS A 47 -32.31 -4.43 -1.25
CA LYS A 47 -32.03 -3.53 -0.13
C LYS A 47 -31.38 -2.24 -0.61
N PHE A 48 -32.03 -1.12 -0.32
CA PHE A 48 -31.48 0.20 -0.57
C PHE A 48 -30.28 0.52 0.32
N ARG A 49 -29.27 1.14 -0.29
CA ARG A 49 -28.05 1.63 0.34
C ARG A 49 -27.70 2.98 -0.27
N SER A 50 -26.89 3.77 0.43
CA SER A 50 -26.39 5.05 -0.10
C SER A 50 -24.90 5.20 0.12
N ARG A 51 -24.22 5.84 -0.83
CA ARG A 51 -22.79 6.17 -0.77
C ARG A 51 -22.56 7.66 -0.91
N PRO A 52 -21.75 8.30 -0.04
CA PRO A 52 -21.44 9.72 -0.19
C PRO A 52 -20.51 9.96 -1.39
N PHE A 53 -20.67 11.11 -2.04
CA PHE A 53 -19.80 11.53 -3.15
C PHE A 53 -18.33 11.61 -2.74
N SER A 54 -18.05 12.04 -1.50
CA SER A 54 -16.70 12.18 -0.98
C SER A 54 -15.87 10.90 -1.04
N GLU A 55 -16.50 9.72 -0.97
CA GLU A 55 -15.78 8.45 -1.14
C GLU A 55 -15.34 8.24 -2.58
N LEU A 56 -16.24 8.46 -3.54
CA LEU A 56 -15.91 8.30 -4.95
C LEU A 56 -14.95 9.39 -5.42
N GLU A 57 -15.08 10.61 -4.90
CA GLU A 57 -14.16 11.70 -5.20
C GLU A 57 -12.74 11.38 -4.70
N LYS A 58 -12.60 10.85 -3.47
CA LYS A 58 -11.30 10.37 -2.96
C LYS A 58 -10.69 9.30 -3.86
N LEU A 59 -11.50 8.33 -4.28
CA LEU A 59 -11.03 7.27 -5.19
C LEU A 59 -10.67 7.81 -6.58
N TRP A 60 -11.46 8.75 -7.11
CA TRP A 60 -11.18 9.40 -8.39
C TRP A 60 -9.89 10.23 -8.35
N VAL A 61 -9.67 10.99 -7.28
CA VAL A 61 -8.43 11.72 -7.06
C VAL A 61 -7.25 10.75 -6.96
N ALA A 62 -7.38 9.64 -6.24
CA ALA A 62 -6.33 8.65 -6.15
C ALA A 62 -6.03 8.01 -7.52
N LEU A 63 -7.06 7.61 -8.27
CA LEU A 63 -6.93 7.10 -9.66
C LEU A 63 -6.26 8.11 -10.59
N SER A 64 -6.55 9.41 -10.42
CA SER A 64 -5.96 10.45 -11.25
C SER A 64 -4.49 10.72 -10.96
N ASN A 65 -3.99 10.32 -9.78
CA ASN A 65 -2.62 10.58 -9.33
C ASN A 65 -1.77 9.31 -9.22
N SER A 66 -2.31 8.14 -9.54
CA SER A 66 -1.64 6.85 -9.39
C SER A 66 -1.98 5.95 -10.55
N GLN A 67 -1.06 5.08 -10.94
CA GLN A 67 -1.27 4.16 -12.06
C GLN A 67 -2.39 3.17 -11.77
N ALA A 68 -2.45 2.67 -10.53
CA ALA A 68 -3.54 1.85 -10.06
C ALA A 68 -3.79 2.10 -8.57
N ILE A 69 -5.02 1.82 -8.12
CA ILE A 69 -5.39 1.95 -6.71
C ILE A 69 -6.02 0.67 -6.18
N HIS A 70 -5.76 0.38 -4.91
CA HIS A 70 -6.56 -0.55 -4.12
C HIS A 70 -7.57 0.23 -3.28
N VAL A 71 -8.87 -0.01 -3.51
CA VAL A 71 -9.95 0.76 -2.87
C VAL A 71 -9.85 0.76 -1.33
N ASP A 72 -9.49 -0.37 -0.74
CA ASP A 72 -9.38 -0.47 0.73
C ASP A 72 -8.24 0.39 1.28
N SER A 73 -7.12 0.50 0.56
CA SER A 73 -5.99 1.34 0.97
C SER A 73 -6.36 2.82 0.92
N VAL A 74 -7.12 3.26 -0.09
CA VAL A 74 -7.53 4.67 -0.24
C VAL A 74 -8.59 5.07 0.79
N LEU A 75 -9.51 4.16 1.12
CA LEU A 75 -10.59 4.45 2.07
C LEU A 75 -10.23 4.17 3.54
N LEU A 76 -8.99 3.75 3.84
CA LEU A 76 -8.39 3.60 5.18
C LEU A 76 -9.24 2.82 6.21
N GLY A 77 -10.08 1.89 5.77
CA GLY A 77 -10.86 1.04 6.68
C GLY A 77 -12.27 1.57 7.04
N SER A 78 -13.38 0.99 6.55
CA SER A 78 -14.30 0.15 7.37
C SER A 78 -15.22 -0.78 6.55
N GLY A 79 -15.16 -2.11 6.78
CA GLY A 79 -16.21 -3.10 6.46
C GLY A 79 -16.52 -3.45 4.98
N SER A 80 -17.36 -4.47 4.81
CA SER A 80 -17.87 -5.08 3.55
C SER A 80 -18.58 -4.13 2.58
N SER A 81 -18.72 -2.86 2.93
CA SER A 81 -19.39 -1.84 2.13
C SER A 81 -18.53 -1.33 0.96
N ARG A 82 -17.20 -1.47 1.03
CA ARG A 82 -16.23 -0.95 0.01
C ARG A 82 -16.38 -1.58 -1.37
N ASN A 83 -17.02 -2.73 -1.45
CA ASN A 83 -17.33 -3.36 -2.74
C ASN A 83 -18.22 -2.45 -3.60
N GLN A 84 -19.09 -1.63 -2.99
CA GLN A 84 -20.00 -0.76 -3.72
C GLN A 84 -19.29 0.37 -4.46
N PRO A 85 -18.46 1.22 -3.81
CA PRO A 85 -17.72 2.25 -4.53
C PRO A 85 -16.72 1.65 -5.53
N GLU A 86 -16.12 0.49 -5.23
CA GLU A 86 -15.30 -0.24 -6.21
C GLU A 86 -16.12 -0.65 -7.44
N THR A 87 -17.31 -1.23 -7.23
CA THR A 87 -18.18 -1.69 -8.32
C THR A 87 -18.66 -0.53 -9.18
N ILE A 88 -19.03 0.61 -8.58
CA ILE A 88 -19.45 1.80 -9.33
C ILE A 88 -18.33 2.25 -10.27
N LEU A 89 -17.10 2.40 -9.75
CA LEU A 89 -15.99 2.88 -10.57
C LEU A 89 -15.54 1.84 -11.61
N ALA A 90 -15.48 0.56 -11.25
CA ALA A 90 -15.03 -0.51 -12.15
C ALA A 90 -15.94 -0.72 -13.38
N ASN A 91 -17.15 -0.14 -13.38
CA ASN A 91 -18.08 -0.21 -14.52
C ASN A 91 -18.09 1.08 -15.37
N LEU A 92 -17.21 2.04 -15.08
CA LEU A 92 -16.99 3.21 -15.92
C LEU A 92 -16.11 2.84 -17.12
N PRO A 93 -16.38 3.41 -18.31
CA PRO A 93 -15.79 2.94 -19.58
C PRO A 93 -14.27 3.07 -19.67
N TYR A 94 -13.65 3.92 -18.84
CA TYR A 94 -12.21 4.19 -18.77
C TYR A 94 -11.53 3.53 -17.55
N ILE A 95 -12.19 2.60 -16.87
CA ILE A 95 -11.66 1.93 -15.69
C ILE A 95 -11.63 0.42 -15.92
N GLU A 96 -10.43 -0.15 -15.94
CA GLU A 96 -10.26 -1.59 -15.93
C GLU A 96 -9.73 -2.06 -14.58
N TRP A 97 -9.92 -3.35 -14.29
CA TRP A 97 -9.42 -3.97 -13.06
C TRP A 97 -8.45 -5.11 -13.32
N PHE A 98 -7.53 -5.31 -12.39
CA PHE A 98 -6.61 -6.44 -12.36
C PHE A 98 -6.32 -6.86 -10.92
N LYS A 99 -5.53 -7.93 -10.74
CA LYS A 99 -5.06 -8.38 -9.43
C LYS A 99 -3.56 -8.12 -9.31
N TYR A 100 -3.15 -7.48 -8.22
CA TYR A 100 -1.76 -7.28 -7.83
C TYR A 100 -1.59 -7.68 -6.37
N LYS A 101 -0.56 -8.48 -6.07
CA LYS A 101 -0.30 -9.07 -4.74
C LYS A 101 -1.56 -9.68 -4.09
N GLY A 102 -2.36 -10.40 -4.88
CA GLY A 102 -3.60 -11.06 -4.45
C GLY A 102 -4.81 -10.13 -4.26
N LYS A 103 -4.66 -8.82 -4.43
CA LYS A 103 -5.71 -7.80 -4.20
C LYS A 103 -6.20 -7.18 -5.51
N LYS A 104 -7.49 -6.83 -5.55
CA LYS A 104 -8.12 -6.13 -6.69
C LYS A 104 -7.63 -4.69 -6.76
N HIS A 105 -7.23 -4.25 -7.94
CA HIS A 105 -6.84 -2.88 -8.22
C HIS A 105 -7.62 -2.33 -9.40
N LEU A 106 -7.91 -1.04 -9.36
CA LEU A 106 -8.53 -0.28 -10.45
C LEU A 106 -7.46 0.59 -11.12
N SER A 107 -7.51 0.70 -12.44
CA SER A 107 -6.60 1.53 -13.24
C SER A 107 -7.39 2.36 -14.23
N LEU A 108 -6.94 3.60 -14.47
CA LEU A 108 -7.42 4.38 -15.60
C LEU A 108 -6.78 3.87 -16.89
N VAL A 109 -7.59 3.70 -17.93
CA VAL A 109 -7.16 3.26 -19.26
C VAL A 109 -7.59 4.29 -20.29
N LEU A 110 -6.69 4.60 -21.23
CA LEU A 110 -6.96 5.55 -22.31
C LEU A 110 -7.95 4.96 -23.32
N GLY A 111 -8.87 5.78 -23.82
CA GLY A 111 -9.68 5.44 -25.00
C GLY A 111 -11.01 4.71 -24.75
N ASN A 112 -11.51 4.66 -23.50
CA ASN A 112 -12.80 4.05 -23.15
C ASN A 112 -12.94 2.59 -23.65
N PRO A 113 -12.10 1.65 -23.17
CA PRO A 113 -12.00 0.29 -23.69
C PRO A 113 -13.29 -0.55 -23.64
N HIS A 114 -14.30 -0.16 -22.87
CA HIS A 114 -15.56 -0.90 -22.77
C HIS A 114 -16.78 0.01 -22.60
N ARG A 115 -17.97 -0.58 -22.76
CA ARG A 115 -19.24 0.12 -22.65
C ARG A 115 -19.51 0.56 -21.22
N ILE A 116 -20.20 1.69 -21.05
CA ILE A 116 -20.68 2.15 -19.75
C ILE A 116 -21.57 1.11 -19.08
N GLY A 117 -21.42 0.91 -17.77
CA GLY A 117 -22.15 -0.10 -17.01
C GLY A 117 -21.68 -1.54 -17.22
N THR A 118 -20.51 -1.74 -17.84
CA THR A 118 -19.91 -3.06 -18.02
C THR A 118 -18.57 -3.15 -17.30
N LEU A 119 -18.26 -4.34 -16.77
CA LEU A 119 -17.01 -4.61 -16.09
C LEU A 119 -15.98 -5.18 -17.05
N LYS A 120 -14.78 -4.61 -17.08
CA LYS A 120 -13.67 -5.11 -17.91
C LYS A 120 -12.46 -5.43 -17.06
N LYS A 121 -12.03 -6.69 -17.14
CA LYS A 121 -10.72 -7.10 -16.64
C LYS A 121 -9.66 -6.69 -17.66
N MET A 122 -8.58 -6.10 -17.17
CA MET A 122 -7.43 -5.70 -17.97
C MET A 122 -6.79 -6.90 -18.67
N ASP A 123 -6.26 -6.66 -19.86
CA ASP A 123 -5.47 -7.65 -20.59
C ASP A 123 -4.24 -8.09 -19.79
N ILE A 124 -3.77 -9.31 -20.03
CA ILE A 124 -2.65 -9.89 -19.30
C ILE A 124 -1.38 -9.06 -19.51
N LEU A 125 -1.08 -8.62 -20.72
CA LEU A 125 0.15 -7.88 -21.02
C LEU A 125 0.16 -6.51 -20.35
N ASP A 126 -0.94 -5.79 -20.43
CA ASP A 126 -1.09 -4.48 -19.77
C ASP A 126 -1.05 -4.61 -18.25
N ALA A 127 -1.68 -5.66 -17.70
CA ALA A 127 -1.63 -5.94 -16.28
C ALA A 127 -0.20 -6.28 -15.81
N GLU A 128 0.56 -7.10 -16.53
CA GLU A 128 1.96 -7.40 -16.17
C GLU A 128 2.87 -6.16 -16.23
N ARG A 129 2.64 -5.29 -17.22
CA ARG A 129 3.35 -4.01 -17.30
C ARG A 129 3.07 -3.14 -16.07
N LEU A 130 1.80 -2.96 -15.71
CA LEU A 130 1.44 -2.17 -14.53
C LEU A 130 1.95 -2.77 -13.23
N LYS A 131 1.93 -4.10 -13.08
CA LYS A 131 2.51 -4.76 -11.90
C LYS A 131 4.00 -4.47 -11.76
N THR A 132 4.74 -4.50 -12.86
CA THR A 132 6.18 -4.20 -12.87
C THR A 132 6.45 -2.74 -12.46
N GLU A 133 5.65 -1.81 -13.00
CA GLU A 133 5.76 -0.39 -12.65
C GLU A 133 5.41 -0.17 -11.17
N LEU A 134 4.34 -0.79 -10.64
CA LEU A 134 3.99 -0.76 -9.22
C LEU A 134 5.07 -1.37 -8.32
N ASP A 135 5.65 -2.52 -8.70
CA ASP A 135 6.75 -3.12 -7.96
C ASP A 135 7.97 -2.18 -7.90
N SER A 136 8.26 -1.46 -8.99
CA SER A 136 9.35 -0.49 -9.00
C SER A 136 9.10 0.68 -8.05
N ILE A 137 7.85 1.17 -7.97
CA ILE A 137 7.45 2.25 -7.07
C ILE A 137 7.51 1.76 -5.61
N ASP A 138 6.91 0.61 -5.31
CA ASP A 138 6.93 -0.02 -3.99
C ASP A 138 8.38 -0.23 -3.51
N ASN A 139 9.27 -0.68 -4.39
CA ASN A 139 10.69 -0.89 -4.07
C ASN A 139 11.41 0.44 -3.81
N GLN A 140 11.12 1.48 -4.58
CA GLN A 140 11.69 2.82 -4.35
C GLN A 140 11.19 3.44 -3.05
N GLU A 141 9.90 3.30 -2.73
CA GLU A 141 9.33 3.79 -1.46
C GLU A 141 9.91 3.05 -0.26
N GLN A 142 10.00 1.71 -0.34
CA GLN A 142 10.67 0.90 0.69
C GLN A 142 12.14 1.32 0.86
N ALA A 143 12.88 1.46 -0.23
CA ALA A 143 14.27 1.92 -0.19
C ALA A 143 14.42 3.32 0.42
N ARG A 144 13.58 4.28 0.02
CA ARG A 144 13.54 5.64 0.61
C ARG A 144 13.23 5.58 2.08
N SER A 145 12.28 4.75 2.47
CA SER A 145 11.91 4.63 3.87
C SER A 145 13.06 4.05 4.67
N ILE A 146 13.69 2.96 4.22
CA ILE A 146 14.87 2.40 4.89
C ILE A 146 15.99 3.43 5.02
N ASN A 147 16.23 4.25 4.00
CA ASN A 147 17.16 5.38 4.04
C ASN A 147 16.76 6.50 5.01
N ASN A 148 15.51 6.54 5.47
CA ASN A 148 15.00 7.47 6.48
C ASN A 148 14.73 6.78 7.84
N THR A 149 15.21 5.54 8.02
CA THR A 149 15.07 4.82 9.30
C THR A 149 15.75 5.61 10.42
N THR A 150 15.02 5.86 11.49
CA THR A 150 15.49 6.57 12.69
C THR A 150 15.80 5.64 13.85
N ALA A 151 15.24 4.42 13.85
CA ALA A 151 15.49 3.42 14.88
C ALA A 151 15.41 1.98 14.36
N ILE A 152 16.19 1.08 14.97
CA ILE A 152 16.14 -0.37 14.78
C ILE A 152 15.71 -1.01 16.09
N VAL A 153 14.68 -1.86 16.02
CA VAL A 153 14.19 -2.68 17.14
C VAL A 153 14.62 -4.12 16.91
N VAL A 154 15.45 -4.64 17.80
CA VAL A 154 15.94 -6.02 17.75
C VAL A 154 15.12 -6.88 18.71
N CYS A 155 14.50 -7.94 18.20
CA CYS A 155 13.71 -8.87 19.02
C CYS A 155 13.71 -10.29 18.44
N SER A 156 13.54 -11.30 19.29
CA SER A 156 13.34 -12.70 18.86
C SER A 156 11.89 -12.98 18.45
N ASN A 157 10.91 -12.31 19.09
CA ASN A 157 9.48 -12.53 18.85
C ASN A 157 8.82 -11.35 18.13
N ILE A 158 9.04 -11.28 16.83
CA ILE A 158 8.48 -10.23 15.96
C ILE A 158 6.95 -10.26 15.96
N LYS A 159 6.34 -11.45 16.00
CA LYS A 159 4.88 -11.61 15.88
C LYS A 159 4.12 -10.92 17.01
N HIS A 160 4.65 -10.97 18.23
CA HIS A 160 4.05 -10.28 19.37
C HIS A 160 4.22 -8.76 19.23
N LEU A 161 5.43 -8.33 18.87
CA LEU A 161 5.78 -6.91 18.75
C LEU A 161 5.01 -6.23 17.62
N SER A 162 4.88 -6.87 16.45
CA SER A 162 4.14 -6.34 15.31
C SER A 162 2.68 -6.08 15.65
N ARG A 163 2.00 -7.05 16.28
CA ARG A 163 0.60 -6.91 16.73
C ARG A 163 0.43 -5.78 17.73
N TYR A 164 1.37 -5.65 18.67
CA TYR A 164 1.33 -4.58 19.67
C TYR A 164 1.45 -3.20 19.02
N PHE A 165 2.40 -3.02 18.11
CA PHE A 165 2.54 -1.76 17.38
C PHE A 165 1.36 -1.48 16.44
N GLU A 166 0.81 -2.50 15.77
CA GLU A 166 -0.38 -2.36 14.94
C GLU A 166 -1.57 -1.86 15.75
N ALA A 167 -1.78 -2.42 16.95
CA ALA A 167 -2.84 -2.00 17.86
C ALA A 167 -2.66 -0.57 18.37
N LEU A 168 -1.42 -0.15 18.65
CA LEU A 168 -1.13 1.19 19.17
C LEU A 168 -1.13 2.29 18.11
N SER A 169 -0.50 2.01 16.96
CA SER A 169 -0.29 3.00 15.90
C SER A 169 -1.44 3.04 14.89
N GLY A 170 -2.29 2.01 14.84
CA GLY A 170 -3.28 1.82 13.80
C GLY A 170 -2.67 1.55 12.41
N ARG A 171 -1.35 1.33 12.31
CA ARG A 171 -0.64 1.07 11.06
C ARG A 171 -0.10 -0.36 11.02
N CYS A 172 -0.24 -1.02 9.87
CA CYS A 172 0.28 -2.37 9.65
C CYS A 172 1.81 -2.38 9.56
N CYS A 173 2.42 -3.42 10.10
CA CYS A 173 3.84 -3.71 9.85
C CYS A 173 4.00 -4.24 8.43
N ILE A 174 4.97 -3.70 7.68
CA ILE A 174 5.28 -4.16 6.32
C ILE A 174 6.44 -5.15 6.41
N ALA A 175 6.27 -6.36 5.88
CA ALA A 175 7.38 -7.32 5.79
C ALA A 175 8.30 -6.95 4.63
N LEU A 176 9.60 -6.76 4.92
CA LEU A 176 10.63 -6.50 3.91
C LEU A 176 11.40 -7.77 3.54
N GLY A 177 11.41 -8.75 4.43
CA GLY A 177 12.05 -10.06 4.25
C GLY A 177 11.76 -10.98 5.44
N GLU A 178 12.26 -12.21 5.38
CA GLU A 178 12.12 -13.13 6.51
C GLU A 178 12.82 -12.55 7.74
N GLY A 179 12.06 -12.32 8.81
CA GLY A 179 12.58 -11.72 10.05
C GLY A 179 12.87 -10.22 9.99
N LEU A 180 12.53 -9.51 8.91
CA LEU A 180 12.74 -8.07 8.77
C LEU A 180 11.43 -7.36 8.39
N TYR A 181 11.04 -6.39 9.21
CA TYR A 181 9.79 -5.66 9.06
C TYR A 181 10.02 -4.17 9.25
N GLN A 182 9.07 -3.39 8.75
CA GLN A 182 9.10 -1.94 8.81
C GLN A 182 7.81 -1.39 9.39
N ILE A 183 7.95 -0.35 10.21
CA ILE A 183 6.85 0.47 10.72
C ILE A 183 7.16 1.92 10.43
N ALA A 184 6.33 2.57 9.61
CA ALA A 184 6.46 3.98 9.28
C ALA A 184 5.26 4.78 9.76
N ASN A 185 5.55 5.82 10.56
CA ASN A 185 4.62 6.87 10.99
C ASN A 185 5.10 8.20 10.41
N ASP A 186 4.27 9.24 10.44
CA ASP A 186 4.59 10.54 9.80
C ASP A 186 5.92 11.16 10.29
N ASN A 187 6.36 10.81 11.51
CA ASN A 187 7.58 11.35 12.13
C ASN A 187 8.65 10.30 12.47
N THR A 188 8.38 9.01 12.28
CA THR A 188 9.32 7.94 12.70
C THR A 188 9.23 6.77 11.75
N ASN A 189 10.37 6.36 11.20
CA ASN A 189 10.48 5.10 10.49
C ASN A 189 11.39 4.14 11.25
N MET A 190 10.84 2.98 11.60
CA MET A 190 11.52 1.98 12.41
C MET A 190 11.62 0.66 11.64
N LEU A 191 12.77 0.00 11.78
CA LEU A 191 12.94 -1.38 11.35
C LEU A 191 12.81 -2.31 12.55
N ILE A 192 12.01 -3.36 12.42
CA ILE A 192 11.95 -4.47 13.38
C ILE A 192 12.72 -5.63 12.77
N VAL A 193 13.72 -6.10 13.50
CA VAL A 193 14.69 -7.07 13.02
C VAL A 193 14.74 -8.26 13.98
N ASN A 194 14.73 -9.47 13.42
CA ASN A 194 14.94 -10.67 14.21
C ASN A 194 16.35 -10.65 14.79
N LYS A 195 16.52 -11.04 16.06
CA LYS A 195 17.82 -11.15 16.71
C LYS A 195 18.84 -11.99 15.90
N VAL A 196 18.36 -12.98 15.14
CA VAL A 196 19.19 -13.83 14.28
C VAL A 196 19.83 -13.06 13.11
N LEU A 197 19.23 -11.97 12.66
CA LEU A 197 19.72 -11.18 11.51
C LEU A 197 20.73 -10.09 11.89
N VAL A 198 21.04 -9.92 13.17
CA VAL A 198 21.99 -8.92 13.66
C VAL A 198 23.19 -9.59 14.32
N PRO A 199 24.38 -8.93 14.35
CA PRO A 199 25.57 -9.49 14.98
C PRO A 199 25.31 -9.99 16.41
N ILE A 200 26.01 -11.05 16.82
CA ILE A 200 25.77 -11.73 18.10
C ILE A 200 25.89 -10.79 19.30
N VAL A 201 26.77 -9.78 19.22
CA VAL A 201 27.00 -8.75 20.24
C VAL A 201 25.79 -7.85 20.49
N VAL A 202 24.91 -7.67 19.51
CA VAL A 202 23.72 -6.83 19.62
C VAL A 202 22.67 -7.54 20.45
N GLN A 203 22.22 -6.95 21.56
CA GLN A 203 21.14 -7.54 22.37
C GLN A 203 19.75 -7.10 21.89
N GLU A 204 18.69 -7.73 22.39
CA GLU A 204 17.34 -7.23 22.16
C GLU A 204 17.16 -5.83 22.75
N GLY A 205 16.43 -4.96 22.04
CA GLY A 205 16.28 -3.57 22.45
C GLY A 205 15.95 -2.64 21.28
N VAL A 206 15.83 -1.36 21.59
CA VAL A 206 15.60 -0.28 20.62
C VAL A 206 16.87 0.55 20.52
N TYR A 207 17.32 0.77 19.30
CA TYR A 207 18.57 1.45 19.00
C TYR A 207 18.34 2.59 18.03
N SER A 208 18.89 3.77 18.31
CA SER A 208 18.88 4.89 17.38
C SER A 208 19.77 4.60 16.17
N VAL A 209 19.37 5.12 15.01
CA VAL A 209 20.12 5.03 13.76
C VAL A 209 20.62 6.42 13.38
N PHE A 210 21.91 6.53 13.08
CA PHE A 210 22.56 7.73 12.57
C PHE A 210 23.13 7.48 11.18
N ASP A 211 23.19 8.51 10.34
CA ASP A 211 23.89 8.41 9.05
C ASP A 211 25.38 8.71 9.22
N SER A 212 26.23 7.82 8.72
CA SER A 212 27.68 8.05 8.66
C SER A 212 28.16 8.05 7.21
N LYS A 213 29.12 8.94 6.92
CA LYS A 213 29.88 8.94 5.66
C LYS A 213 31.23 8.22 5.77
N LEU A 214 31.61 7.80 6.97
CA LEU A 214 32.91 7.23 7.28
C LEU A 214 32.74 5.78 7.72
N GLU A 215 33.33 4.86 6.96
CA GLU A 215 33.52 3.47 7.38
C GLU A 215 34.56 3.45 8.51
N HIS A 216 34.16 3.00 9.70
CA HIS A 216 35.09 2.82 10.82
C HIS A 216 35.70 1.42 10.72
N SER A 217 37.04 1.32 10.75
CA SER A 217 37.78 0.08 10.47
C SER A 217 37.51 -1.07 11.42
N ASP A 218 37.04 -0.77 12.64
CA ASP A 218 37.03 -1.72 13.75
C ASP A 218 35.67 -2.40 13.94
N SER A 219 34.69 -2.09 13.11
CA SER A 219 33.32 -2.58 13.25
C SER A 219 32.87 -3.40 12.05
N ILE A 220 32.21 -4.53 12.30
CA ILE A 220 31.76 -5.45 11.24
C ILE A 220 30.46 -4.92 10.62
N PRO A 221 30.45 -4.50 9.35
CA PRO A 221 29.21 -4.11 8.68
C PRO A 221 28.33 -5.33 8.43
N PHE A 222 27.01 -5.15 8.49
CA PHE A 222 26.04 -6.15 8.10
C PHE A 222 24.91 -5.51 7.30
N ALA A 223 24.32 -6.28 6.38
CA ALA A 223 23.27 -5.79 5.50
C ALA A 223 21.89 -6.11 6.09
N LEU A 224 20.99 -5.12 6.06
CA LEU A 224 19.57 -5.33 6.24
C LEU A 224 18.86 -4.79 5.00
N TYR A 225 18.22 -5.69 4.26
CA TYR A 225 17.61 -5.38 2.97
C TYR A 225 18.62 -4.76 1.98
N ASN A 226 18.50 -3.47 1.66
CA ASN A 226 19.35 -2.75 0.71
C ASN A 226 20.28 -1.71 1.37
N ALA A 227 20.41 -1.73 2.70
CA ALA A 227 21.25 -0.81 3.45
C ALA A 227 22.26 -1.57 4.33
N VAL A 228 23.44 -0.97 4.48
CA VAL A 228 24.53 -1.50 5.31
C VAL A 228 24.55 -0.77 6.64
N PHE A 229 24.61 -1.52 7.72
CA PHE A 229 24.61 -1.00 9.08
C PHE A 229 25.84 -1.48 9.84
N THR A 230 26.23 -0.68 10.83
CA THR A 230 27.27 -1.01 11.79
C THR A 230 26.76 -0.73 13.19
N PHE A 231 27.00 -1.66 14.11
CA PHE A 231 26.66 -1.49 15.53
C PHE A 231 27.84 -0.89 16.29
N HIS A 232 27.56 0.10 17.13
CA HIS A 232 28.55 0.76 17.98
C HIS A 232 28.17 0.61 19.45
N GLN A 233 29.19 0.42 20.29
CA GLN A 233 29.05 0.39 21.73
C GLN A 233 30.24 1.11 22.37
N GLU A 234 30.04 2.36 22.79
CA GLU A 234 31.05 3.21 23.42
C GLU A 234 30.45 3.88 24.66
N GLU A 235 31.19 3.88 25.78
CA GLU A 235 30.83 4.61 27.01
C GLU A 235 29.37 4.39 27.51
N GLY A 236 28.79 3.21 27.24
CA GLY A 236 27.41 2.87 27.62
C GLY A 236 26.34 3.27 26.60
N LEU A 237 26.70 4.01 25.55
CA LEU A 237 25.84 4.29 24.41
C LEU A 237 25.86 3.12 23.43
N LYS A 238 24.68 2.75 22.92
CA LYS A 238 24.52 1.70 21.91
C LYS A 238 23.66 2.22 20.77
N PHE A 239 24.19 2.20 19.56
CA PHE A 239 23.50 2.75 18.38
C PHE A 239 23.95 2.06 17.10
N PHE A 240 23.20 2.29 16.03
CA PHE A 240 23.60 1.89 14.69
C PHE A 240 24.01 3.10 13.86
N THR A 241 25.01 2.91 13.00
CA THR A 241 25.25 3.81 11.88
C THR A 241 24.84 3.14 10.59
N ARG A 242 24.09 3.85 9.74
CA ARG A 242 23.78 3.47 8.37
C ARG A 242 24.84 4.05 7.43
N HIS A 243 25.30 3.23 6.49
CA HIS A 243 26.23 3.62 5.44
C HIS A 243 25.49 3.71 4.11
N HIS A 244 25.58 4.86 3.44
CA HIS A 244 25.04 5.02 2.10
C HIS A 244 26.03 4.43 1.08
N THR A 245 25.92 3.13 0.79
CA THR A 245 26.71 2.50 -0.26
C THR A 245 26.17 2.92 -1.64
N ASN A 246 27.06 3.39 -2.53
CA ASN A 246 26.80 3.32 -3.97
C ASN A 246 26.63 1.84 -4.33
N THR A 247 25.52 1.50 -4.98
CA THR A 247 24.89 0.17 -5.13
C THR A 247 25.69 -0.91 -5.89
N SER A 248 27.01 -0.77 -6.06
CA SER A 248 27.82 -1.62 -6.93
C SER A 248 28.63 -2.70 -6.22
N SER A 249 28.53 -2.85 -4.89
CA SER A 249 29.48 -3.72 -4.14
C SER A 249 28.91 -4.31 -2.86
N ILE A 250 27.71 -4.89 -2.88
CA ILE A 250 27.21 -5.68 -1.75
C ILE A 250 27.48 -7.16 -2.04
N ARG A 251 28.45 -7.75 -1.34
CA ARG A 251 28.55 -9.21 -1.22
C ARG A 251 27.56 -9.65 -0.15
N TYR A 252 26.56 -10.43 -0.56
CA TYR A 252 25.64 -11.08 0.36
C TYR A 252 26.45 -12.03 1.26
N LEU A 253 26.26 -11.94 2.57
CA LEU A 253 26.64 -13.04 3.46
C LEU A 253 25.67 -14.18 3.16
N GLU A 254 26.15 -15.21 2.49
CA GLU A 254 25.48 -16.51 2.49
C GLU A 254 25.49 -17.01 3.93
N VAL A 255 24.29 -17.18 4.50
CA VAL A 255 24.05 -17.95 5.73
C VAL A 255 23.52 -19.31 5.32
#